data_AF-A0A936LTM2-F1
#
_entry.id   AF-A0A936LTM2-F1
#
_cell.length_a   1.000
_cell.length_b   1.000
_cell.length_c   1.000
_cell.angle_alpha   90.00
_cell.angle_beta   90.00
_cell.angle_gamma   90.00
#
_symmetry.space_group_name_H-M   'P 1'
#
loop_
_entity.id
_entity.type
_entity.pdbx_description
1 polymer ?
#
loop_
_entity_poly.entity_id
_entity_poly.type
_entity_poly.pdbx_seq_one_letter_code
_entity_poly.pdbx_strand_id
1 'polypeptide(L)'
;MHRSFRSCAIASSLLFCALSVSAQPLVDIGLFPSSTPNTLEVRVRPDASFNLVVSEITFTIRWENSSGASLNVASLAQFCQGGFNITPSGDGQVVDGSFRYYTFSGFGFAQIASACPGQAWAANTERVIMTIPVTGATGCANFTIGNDAFTLANNKNFYVSLNGVERTDAIYSTVPVKVAPGDFNNSGQVNVSDFGILVNAFGTSCSGCVTDMNSSGQVNVTDFGLFVNVFGNVCL
;
A
#
# COMPACT_ATOMS: atom_id res chain seq x y z
N MET A 1 79.71 32.26 0.44
CA MET A 1 79.64 30.79 0.27
C MET A 1 78.48 30.28 1.10
N HIS A 2 77.26 30.18 0.56
CA HIS A 2 76.71 28.96 -0.04
C HIS A 2 76.87 27.70 0.83
N ARG A 3 75.79 27.28 1.52
CA ARG A 3 74.99 26.11 1.11
C ARG A 3 73.77 25.90 2.04
N SER A 4 72.61 25.87 1.38
CA SER A 4 71.32 25.37 1.86
C SER A 4 71.35 23.84 1.97
N PHE A 5 70.72 23.28 3.00
CA PHE A 5 70.25 21.88 2.98
C PHE A 5 68.78 21.82 3.37
N ARG A 6 68.05 21.07 2.56
CA ARG A 6 66.59 20.95 2.48
C ARG A 6 66.08 19.75 3.30
N SER A 7 64.88 19.94 3.84
CA SER A 7 63.75 19.02 4.05
C SER A 7 63.97 17.50 4.12
N CYS A 8 63.38 16.87 5.14
CA CYS A 8 62.48 15.73 4.93
C CYS A 8 61.46 15.65 6.08
N ALA A 9 60.33 16.36 5.95
CA ALA A 9 59.16 16.11 6.79
C ALA A 9 58.28 15.10 6.05
N ILE A 10 58.14 13.91 6.62
CA ILE A 10 57.29 12.84 6.11
C ILE A 10 55.85 13.22 6.44
N ALA A 11 55.11 13.76 5.46
CA ALA A 11 53.68 13.93 5.54
C ALA A 11 53.02 12.56 5.31
N SER A 12 52.59 11.92 6.40
CA SER A 12 51.79 10.71 6.34
C SER A 12 50.35 11.11 5.98
N SER A 13 50.02 11.05 4.68
CA SER A 13 48.67 11.24 4.18
C SER A 13 47.81 10.04 4.58
N LEU A 14 47.12 10.14 5.71
CA LEU A 14 45.99 9.28 6.06
C LEU A 14 44.87 9.51 5.05
N LEU A 15 44.86 8.69 4.00
CA LEU A 15 43.73 8.57 3.08
C LEU A 15 42.59 7.88 3.86
N PHE A 16 41.78 8.68 4.56
CA PHE A 16 40.48 8.22 5.07
C PHE A 16 39.61 7.93 3.85
N CYS A 17 39.69 6.70 3.35
CA CYS A 17 38.62 6.15 2.53
C CYS A 17 37.41 6.01 3.46
N ALA A 18 36.54 7.02 3.46
CA ALA A 18 35.25 6.92 4.11
C ALA A 18 34.49 5.79 3.39
N LEU A 19 34.56 4.59 3.96
CA LEU A 19 33.60 3.55 3.66
C LEU A 19 32.26 4.14 4.09
N SER A 20 31.46 4.57 3.12
CA SER A 20 30.06 4.89 3.33
C SER A 20 29.39 3.60 3.79
N VAL A 21 29.34 3.37 5.10
CA VAL A 21 28.31 2.53 5.70
C VAL A 21 27.03 3.27 5.41
N SER A 22 26.39 2.96 4.28
CA SER A 22 25.05 3.46 4.02
C SER A 22 24.20 2.86 5.12
N ALA A 23 23.79 3.71 6.07
CA ALA A 23 22.64 3.41 6.89
C ALA A 23 21.54 2.96 5.91
N GLN A 24 20.88 1.84 6.19
CA GLN A 24 19.68 1.43 5.45
C GLN A 24 18.68 2.61 5.42
N PRO A 25 17.74 2.66 4.46
CA PRO A 25 16.82 3.79 4.43
C PRO A 25 15.79 3.73 5.55
N LEU A 26 15.31 4.90 5.97
CA LEU A 26 13.99 5.01 6.57
C LEU A 26 12.92 4.85 5.49
N VAL A 27 11.76 4.31 5.86
CA VAL A 27 10.71 3.94 4.91
C VAL A 27 9.40 4.55 5.37
N ASP A 28 8.81 5.36 4.49
CA ASP A 28 7.44 5.84 4.64
C ASP A 28 6.45 4.83 4.06
N ILE A 29 5.19 4.86 4.54
CA ILE A 29 4.05 4.13 3.96
C ILE A 29 2.90 5.06 3.63
N GLY A 30 2.11 4.73 2.63
CA GLY A 30 0.87 5.43 2.34
C GLY A 30 -0.17 4.54 1.67
N LEU A 31 -1.40 5.03 1.69
CA LEU A 31 -2.54 4.43 1.00
C LEU A 31 -3.00 5.36 -0.12
N PHE A 32 -3.24 4.79 -1.31
CA PHE A 32 -3.59 5.53 -2.52
C PHE A 32 -4.74 4.86 -3.27
N PRO A 33 -5.50 5.61 -4.09
CA PRO A 33 -6.42 5.00 -5.04
C PRO A 33 -5.62 4.25 -6.13
N SER A 34 -6.17 3.14 -6.60
CA SER A 34 -5.66 2.45 -7.79
C SER A 34 -6.29 2.99 -9.07
N SER A 35 -5.64 2.72 -10.20
CA SER A 35 -6.27 2.87 -11.52
C SER A 35 -7.42 1.88 -11.74
N THR A 36 -7.43 0.76 -11.00
CA THR A 36 -8.58 -0.15 -10.94
C THR A 36 -9.60 0.39 -9.94
N PRO A 37 -10.87 0.57 -10.32
CA PRO A 37 -11.89 1.05 -9.40
C PRO A 37 -12.06 0.17 -8.16
N ASN A 38 -12.48 0.80 -7.07
CA ASN A 38 -12.70 0.16 -5.76
C ASN A 38 -11.50 -0.65 -5.26
N THR A 39 -10.28 -0.27 -5.64
CA THR A 39 -9.04 -0.95 -5.23
C THR A 39 -8.11 0.03 -4.55
N LEU A 40 -7.59 -0.35 -3.39
CA LEU A 40 -6.61 0.41 -2.63
C LEU A 40 -5.20 -0.04 -3.04
N GLU A 41 -4.26 0.91 -3.08
CA GLU A 41 -2.84 0.64 -3.24
C GLU A 41 -2.08 1.03 -1.98
N VAL A 42 -1.35 0.09 -1.42
CA VAL A 42 -0.37 0.36 -0.37
C VAL A 42 0.97 0.61 -1.04
N ARG A 43 1.56 1.77 -0.77
CA ARG A 43 2.85 2.18 -1.32
C ARG A 43 3.84 2.44 -0.20
N VAL A 44 5.12 2.16 -0.48
CA VAL A 44 6.25 2.54 0.36
C VAL A 44 7.14 3.53 -0.38
N ARG A 45 7.83 4.40 0.37
CA ARG A 45 8.81 5.34 -0.17
C ARG A 45 10.02 5.40 0.76
N PRO A 46 11.16 4.81 0.39
CA PRO A 46 12.36 4.90 1.21
C PRO A 46 13.13 6.19 0.93
N ASP A 47 13.84 6.73 1.92
CA ASP A 47 14.69 7.94 1.77
C ASP A 47 16.01 7.68 1.01
N ALA A 48 16.44 6.42 0.94
CA ALA A 48 17.57 5.92 0.16
C ALA A 48 17.23 4.61 -0.58
N SER A 49 18.03 4.23 -1.57
CA SER A 49 17.78 3.01 -2.34
C SER A 49 17.98 1.75 -1.49
N PHE A 50 17.14 0.75 -1.70
CA PHE A 50 17.18 -0.51 -0.98
C PHE A 50 16.81 -1.71 -1.86
N ASN A 51 17.60 -2.77 -1.78
CA ASN A 51 17.44 -3.95 -2.62
C ASN A 51 17.72 -5.27 -1.88
N LEU A 52 17.85 -5.21 -0.55
CA LEU A 52 18.18 -6.34 0.32
C LEU A 52 16.89 -6.92 0.93
N VAL A 53 16.96 -7.43 2.16
CA VAL A 53 15.85 -8.18 2.79
C VAL A 53 14.91 -7.23 3.54
N VAL A 54 13.63 -7.22 3.19
CA VAL A 54 12.56 -6.67 4.05
C VAL A 54 12.25 -7.72 5.09
N SER A 55 12.85 -7.61 6.28
CA SER A 55 12.75 -8.63 7.32
C SER A 55 11.35 -8.73 7.90
N GLU A 56 10.71 -7.57 8.08
CA GLU A 56 9.32 -7.49 8.52
C GLU A 56 8.68 -6.21 7.96
N ILE A 57 7.40 -6.29 7.65
CA ILE A 57 6.53 -5.13 7.47
C ILE A 57 5.16 -5.43 8.08
N THR A 58 4.66 -4.56 8.94
CA THR A 58 3.32 -4.65 9.52
C THR A 58 2.61 -3.31 9.31
N PHE A 59 1.35 -3.33 8.94
CA PHE A 59 0.51 -2.13 8.84
C PHE A 59 -0.98 -2.51 8.94
N THR A 60 -1.81 -1.51 9.24
CA THR A 60 -3.25 -1.69 9.35
C THR A 60 -3.98 -0.75 8.41
N ILE A 61 -4.98 -1.25 7.70
CA ILE A 61 -5.92 -0.41 6.95
C ILE A 61 -7.14 -0.17 7.85
N ARG A 62 -7.60 1.09 7.91
CA ARG A 62 -8.68 1.57 8.77
C ARG A 62 -9.72 2.33 7.96
N TRP A 63 -11.00 2.10 8.26
CA TRP A 63 -12.15 2.80 7.66
C TRP A 63 -13.33 2.90 8.63
N GLU A 64 -14.33 3.72 8.31
CA GLU A 64 -15.53 3.83 9.15
C GLU A 64 -16.35 2.52 9.11
N ASN A 65 -16.68 1.97 10.28
CA ASN A 65 -17.48 0.75 10.38
C ASN A 65 -18.91 0.93 9.80
N SER A 66 -19.42 2.17 9.83
CA SER A 66 -20.75 2.51 9.27
C SER A 66 -20.80 2.51 7.74
N SER A 67 -19.66 2.43 7.04
CA SER A 67 -19.63 2.43 5.57
C SER A 67 -20.13 1.12 4.93
N GLY A 68 -20.27 0.05 5.73
CA GLY A 68 -20.54 -1.31 5.23
C GLY A 68 -19.34 -1.97 4.56
N ALA A 69 -18.27 -1.21 4.26
CA ALA A 69 -17.15 -1.66 3.46
C ALA A 69 -16.36 -2.80 4.13
N SER A 70 -15.76 -3.64 3.30
CA SER A 70 -14.89 -4.76 3.65
C SER A 70 -13.71 -4.83 2.68
N LEU A 71 -12.63 -5.47 3.10
CA LEU A 71 -11.50 -5.77 2.22
C LEU A 71 -11.62 -7.20 1.68
N ASN A 72 -11.53 -7.36 0.36
CA ASN A 72 -11.49 -8.69 -0.26
C ASN A 72 -10.05 -9.23 -0.27
N VAL A 73 -9.64 -9.75 0.89
CA VAL A 73 -8.30 -10.32 1.09
C VAL A 73 -8.01 -11.57 0.26
N ALA A 74 -9.04 -12.25 -0.26
CA ALA A 74 -8.86 -13.39 -1.16
C ALA A 74 -8.40 -12.96 -2.57
N SER A 75 -8.53 -11.67 -2.90
CA SER A 75 -8.17 -11.09 -4.19
C SER A 75 -7.11 -9.99 -4.07
N LEU A 76 -6.35 -9.97 -2.98
CA LEU A 76 -5.19 -9.07 -2.87
C LEU A 76 -4.11 -9.47 -3.88
N ALA A 77 -3.34 -8.49 -4.36
CA ALA A 77 -2.18 -8.72 -5.21
C ALA A 77 -0.93 -8.07 -4.60
N GLN A 78 0.22 -8.71 -4.78
CA GLN A 78 1.51 -8.23 -4.26
C GLN A 78 2.54 -8.15 -5.37
N PHE A 79 3.40 -7.13 -5.31
CA PHE A 79 4.36 -6.82 -6.38
C PHE A 79 5.74 -7.45 -6.16
N CYS A 80 6.03 -7.99 -4.97
CA CYS A 80 7.28 -8.70 -4.68
C CYS A 80 7.10 -9.84 -3.66
N GLN A 81 6.15 -10.73 -3.91
CA GLN A 81 5.85 -11.85 -2.99
C GLN A 81 7.06 -12.75 -2.69
N GLY A 82 7.99 -12.90 -3.65
CA GLY A 82 9.21 -13.69 -3.46
C GLY A 82 10.23 -13.04 -2.51
N GLY A 83 10.23 -11.71 -2.40
CA GLY A 83 11.14 -10.98 -1.51
C GLY A 83 10.58 -10.89 -0.09
N PHE A 84 9.30 -10.57 0.02
CA PHE A 84 8.54 -10.52 1.27
C PHE A 84 7.07 -10.81 0.98
N ASN A 85 6.46 -11.69 1.77
CA ASN A 85 5.07 -12.09 1.56
C ASN A 85 4.17 -11.44 2.62
N ILE A 86 3.36 -10.47 2.20
CA ILE A 86 2.36 -9.77 3.02
C ILE A 86 1.09 -10.62 3.11
N THR A 87 0.64 -10.90 4.33
CA THR A 87 -0.56 -11.70 4.59
C THR A 87 -1.42 -11.07 5.68
N PRO A 88 -2.73 -11.35 5.72
CA PRO A 88 -3.57 -11.08 6.89
C PRO A 88 -2.92 -11.53 8.21
N SER A 89 -3.00 -10.70 9.26
CA SER A 89 -2.40 -11.03 10.57
C SER A 89 -3.11 -12.18 11.33
N GLY A 90 -4.28 -12.60 10.85
CA GLY A 90 -5.04 -13.75 11.36
C GLY A 90 -6.20 -13.40 12.29
N ASP A 91 -6.28 -12.15 12.74
CA ASP A 91 -7.39 -11.59 13.53
C ASP A 91 -8.65 -11.26 12.70
N GLY A 92 -8.50 -11.19 11.38
CA GLY A 92 -9.57 -10.83 10.47
C GLY A 92 -9.93 -9.34 10.55
N GLN A 93 -11.17 -9.00 10.23
CA GLN A 93 -11.69 -7.64 10.41
C GLN A 93 -12.04 -7.43 11.88
N VAL A 94 -11.43 -6.43 12.50
CA VAL A 94 -11.70 -6.04 13.89
C VAL A 94 -12.45 -4.73 13.92
N VAL A 95 -13.51 -4.65 14.74
CA VAL A 95 -14.26 -3.42 14.97
C VAL A 95 -13.90 -2.88 16.35
N ASP A 96 -13.47 -1.61 16.40
CA ASP A 96 -13.23 -0.87 17.64
C ASP A 96 -13.91 0.49 17.54
N GLY A 97 -14.96 0.70 18.35
CA GLY A 97 -15.80 1.88 18.29
C GLY A 97 -16.42 2.11 16.90
N SER A 98 -16.18 3.30 16.34
CA SER A 98 -16.71 3.70 15.02
C SER A 98 -15.86 3.21 13.84
N PHE A 99 -14.74 2.55 14.10
CA PHE A 99 -13.79 2.16 13.06
C PHE A 99 -13.68 0.65 12.93
N ARG A 100 -13.36 0.24 11.70
CA ARG A 100 -12.99 -1.12 11.36
C ARG A 100 -11.54 -1.14 10.89
N TYR A 101 -10.86 -2.21 11.23
CA TYR A 101 -9.43 -2.40 11.04
C TYR A 101 -9.18 -3.76 10.38
N TYR A 102 -8.16 -3.81 9.52
CA TYR A 102 -7.59 -5.05 9.01
C TYR A 102 -6.07 -4.94 9.00
N THR A 103 -5.40 -5.81 9.75
CA THR A 103 -3.94 -5.79 9.88
C THR A 103 -3.29 -6.80 8.93
N PHE A 104 -2.20 -6.36 8.31
CA PHE A 104 -1.35 -7.15 7.44
C PHE A 104 0.05 -7.20 8.02
N SER A 105 0.68 -8.37 7.92
CA SER A 105 2.07 -8.59 8.29
C SER A 105 2.77 -9.37 7.18
N GLY A 106 4.00 -9.00 6.88
CA GLY A 106 4.82 -9.68 5.91
C GLY A 106 6.25 -9.86 6.39
N PHE A 107 6.82 -11.02 6.05
CA PHE A 107 8.19 -11.38 6.37
C PHE A 107 8.93 -11.75 5.10
N GLY A 108 10.19 -11.33 5.01
CA GLY A 108 11.07 -11.63 3.89
C GLY A 108 12.30 -12.41 4.31
N PHE A 109 12.65 -13.40 3.49
CA PHE A 109 13.83 -14.25 3.68
C PHE A 109 14.82 -14.15 2.52
N ALA A 110 14.51 -13.34 1.50
CA ALA A 110 15.32 -13.15 0.32
C ALA A 110 15.49 -11.65 0.02
N GLN A 111 16.59 -11.32 -0.65
CA GLN A 111 16.81 -9.95 -1.13
C GLN A 111 15.80 -9.62 -2.23
N ILE A 112 15.22 -8.41 -2.19
CA ILE A 112 14.31 -7.94 -3.24
C ILE A 112 14.96 -8.07 -4.62
N ALA A 113 16.24 -7.70 -4.76
CA ALA A 113 16.95 -7.77 -6.03
C ALA A 113 16.98 -9.18 -6.66
N SER A 114 17.08 -10.22 -5.81
CA SER A 114 17.18 -11.60 -6.27
C SER A 114 15.82 -12.24 -6.47
N ALA A 115 14.87 -11.97 -5.59
CA ALA A 115 13.56 -12.62 -5.63
C ALA A 115 12.58 -11.93 -6.58
N CYS A 116 12.79 -10.64 -6.84
CA CYS A 116 11.92 -9.80 -7.65
C CYS A 116 12.76 -8.84 -8.52
N PRO A 117 13.40 -9.33 -9.60
CA PRO A 117 14.22 -8.50 -10.47
C PRO A 117 13.45 -7.25 -10.96
N GLY A 118 14.07 -6.08 -10.81
CA GLY A 118 13.46 -4.78 -11.17
C GLY A 118 12.55 -4.16 -10.11
N GLN A 119 12.25 -4.86 -9.00
CA GLN A 119 11.40 -4.35 -7.91
C GLN A 119 12.20 -3.73 -6.75
N ALA A 120 13.52 -3.56 -6.90
CA ALA A 120 14.33 -2.84 -5.94
C ALA A 120 13.75 -1.44 -5.69
N TRP A 121 13.78 -1.02 -4.43
CA TRP A 121 13.29 0.28 -4.04
C TRP A 121 14.34 1.34 -4.37
N ALA A 122 13.93 2.34 -5.11
CA ALA A 122 14.77 3.49 -5.41
C ALA A 122 14.52 4.58 -4.37
N ALA A 123 15.57 5.32 -4.03
CA ALA A 123 15.47 6.47 -3.14
C ALA A 123 14.35 7.42 -3.58
N ASN A 124 13.53 7.86 -2.64
CA ASN A 124 12.46 8.84 -2.79
C ASN A 124 11.44 8.50 -3.88
N THR A 125 11.32 7.22 -4.24
CA THR A 125 10.40 6.75 -5.27
C THR A 125 9.35 5.85 -4.66
N GLU A 126 8.08 6.12 -4.98
CA GLU A 126 6.99 5.27 -4.52
C GLU A 126 7.05 3.88 -5.15
N ARG A 127 6.79 2.87 -4.35
CA ARG A 127 6.68 1.47 -4.77
C ARG A 127 5.39 0.89 -4.23
N VAL A 128 4.52 0.43 -5.12
CA VAL A 128 3.35 -0.36 -4.74
C VAL A 128 3.84 -1.70 -4.19
N ILE A 129 3.42 -2.05 -2.97
CA ILE A 129 3.75 -3.33 -2.35
C ILE A 129 2.56 -4.28 -2.34
N MET A 130 1.35 -3.73 -2.30
CA MET A 130 0.11 -4.49 -2.27
C MET A 130 -1.02 -3.67 -2.91
N THR A 131 -1.89 -4.32 -3.66
CA THR A 131 -3.24 -3.81 -3.94
C THR A 131 -4.29 -4.68 -3.26
N ILE A 132 -5.40 -4.08 -2.86
CA ILE A 132 -6.50 -4.81 -2.25
C ILE A 132 -7.87 -4.25 -2.67
N PRO A 133 -8.76 -5.09 -3.24
CA PRO A 133 -10.11 -4.67 -3.58
C PRO A 133 -10.97 -4.43 -2.34
N VAL A 134 -11.87 -3.45 -2.45
CA VAL A 134 -12.89 -3.12 -1.46
C VAL A 134 -14.24 -3.63 -1.95
N THR A 135 -15.01 -4.24 -1.04
CA THR A 135 -16.34 -4.80 -1.32
C THR A 135 -17.35 -4.35 -0.26
N GLY A 136 -18.64 -4.53 -0.54
CA GLY A 136 -19.72 -4.36 0.45
C GLY A 136 -19.98 -2.93 0.93
N ALA A 137 -19.24 -1.94 0.43
CA ALA A 137 -19.52 -0.54 0.74
C ALA A 137 -20.91 -0.14 0.22
N THR A 138 -21.66 0.61 1.04
CA THR A 138 -23.03 1.05 0.73
C THR A 138 -23.10 2.54 0.34
N GLY A 139 -21.95 3.20 0.23
CA GLY A 139 -21.77 4.61 -0.08
C GLY A 139 -20.28 4.96 -0.09
N CYS A 140 -19.95 6.25 -0.01
CA CYS A 140 -18.55 6.68 0.10
C CYS A 140 -17.91 6.11 1.36
N ALA A 141 -16.75 5.46 1.21
CA ALA A 141 -15.95 4.94 2.31
C ALA A 141 -14.56 5.58 2.30
N ASN A 142 -14.07 6.00 3.46
CA ASN A 142 -12.75 6.60 3.59
C ASN A 142 -11.78 5.60 4.20
N PHE A 143 -10.67 5.35 3.51
CA PHE A 143 -9.63 4.44 3.96
C PHE A 143 -8.34 5.18 4.30
N THR A 144 -7.69 4.76 5.37
CA THR A 144 -6.41 5.31 5.85
C THR A 144 -5.50 4.18 6.32
N ILE A 145 -4.19 4.45 6.42
CA ILE A 145 -3.32 3.63 7.25
C ILE A 145 -3.62 3.96 8.72
N GLY A 146 -3.94 2.93 9.51
CA GLY A 146 -4.19 3.04 10.94
C GLY A 146 -2.92 3.33 11.72
N ASN A 147 -2.98 4.39 12.54
CA ASN A 147 -1.92 4.76 13.49
C ASN A 147 -2.56 5.57 14.64
N ASP A 148 -3.50 4.92 15.33
CA ASP A 148 -4.30 5.50 16.40
C ASP A 148 -4.12 4.71 17.70
N ALA A 149 -4.92 5.05 18.73
CA ALA A 149 -4.83 4.43 20.05
C ALA A 149 -5.08 2.91 20.00
N PHE A 150 -6.00 2.44 19.14
CA PHE A 150 -6.28 1.02 18.99
C PHE A 150 -5.09 0.30 18.36
N THR A 151 -4.57 0.81 17.24
CA THR A 151 -3.44 0.15 16.57
C THR A 151 -2.17 0.19 17.42
N LEU A 152 -1.95 1.26 18.19
CA LEU A 152 -0.84 1.35 19.14
C LEU A 152 -0.97 0.32 20.27
N ALA A 153 -2.13 0.23 20.92
CA ALA A 153 -2.36 -0.68 22.04
C ALA A 153 -2.23 -2.17 21.67
N ASN A 154 -2.33 -2.49 20.37
CA ASN A 154 -2.31 -3.86 19.86
C ASN A 154 -1.08 -4.19 19.01
N ASN A 155 -0.06 -3.32 18.95
CA ASN A 155 1.14 -3.49 18.10
C ASN A 155 0.82 -3.65 16.60
N LYS A 156 -0.13 -2.85 16.12
CA LYS A 156 -0.68 -2.89 14.74
C LYS A 156 -0.40 -1.62 13.94
N ASN A 157 0.37 -0.69 14.50
CA ASN A 157 0.86 0.48 13.78
C ASN A 157 1.77 0.04 12.63
N PHE A 158 2.01 0.95 11.69
CA PHE A 158 3.04 0.74 10.68
C PHE A 158 4.39 0.47 11.35
N TYR A 159 5.02 -0.62 10.96
CA TYR A 159 6.35 -1.03 11.35
C TYR A 159 7.04 -1.66 10.15
N VAL A 160 8.33 -1.38 9.97
CA VAL A 160 9.15 -2.06 8.97
C VAL A 160 10.57 -2.26 9.47
N SER A 161 11.12 -3.43 9.16
CA SER A 161 12.49 -3.81 9.46
C SER A 161 13.23 -4.20 8.18
N LEU A 162 14.41 -3.63 7.97
CA LEU A 162 15.28 -3.91 6.82
C LEU A 162 16.54 -4.61 7.31
N ASN A 163 16.85 -5.79 6.77
CA ASN A 163 17.92 -6.68 7.26
C ASN A 163 18.00 -6.77 8.81
N GLY A 164 16.86 -6.82 9.49
CA GLY A 164 16.77 -6.93 10.95
C GLY A 164 16.91 -5.63 11.74
N VAL A 165 16.95 -4.46 11.09
CA VAL A 165 16.99 -3.15 11.76
C VAL A 165 15.67 -2.43 11.51
N GLU A 166 15.05 -1.89 12.56
CA GLU A 166 13.85 -1.06 12.44
C GLU A 166 14.12 0.19 11.58
N ARG A 167 13.22 0.43 10.63
CA ARG A 167 13.32 1.49 9.60
C ARG A 167 11.99 2.18 9.32
N THR A 168 11.11 2.17 10.30
CA THR A 168 9.83 2.88 10.27
C THR A 168 10.03 4.39 10.26
N ASP A 169 9.31 5.09 9.39
CA ASP A 169 9.18 6.55 9.44
C ASP A 169 7.69 6.96 9.33
N ALA A 170 7.32 7.80 8.37
CA ALA A 170 6.01 8.45 8.37
C ALA A 170 4.94 7.68 7.59
N ILE A 171 3.68 7.90 8.00
CA ILE A 171 2.54 7.70 7.10
C ILE A 171 2.35 8.98 6.31
N TYR A 172 2.65 8.96 5.01
CA TYR A 172 2.73 10.16 4.19
C TYR A 172 1.46 10.45 3.37
N SER A 173 0.53 9.50 3.30
CA SER A 173 -0.81 9.73 2.75
C SER A 173 -1.65 10.52 3.77
N THR A 174 -1.75 11.84 3.57
CA THR A 174 -2.45 12.76 4.51
C THR A 174 -3.95 12.89 4.25
N VAL A 175 -4.44 12.38 3.13
CA VAL A 175 -5.86 12.41 2.76
C VAL A 175 -6.37 10.97 2.68
N PRO A 176 -7.55 10.66 3.26
CA PRO A 176 -8.14 9.35 3.11
C PRO A 176 -8.41 9.00 1.65
N VAL A 177 -8.18 7.74 1.29
CA VAL A 177 -8.58 7.20 -0.02
C VAL A 177 -10.08 6.99 -0.01
N LYS A 178 -10.78 7.63 -0.95
CA LYS A 178 -12.22 7.50 -1.11
C LYS A 178 -12.53 6.37 -2.06
N VAL A 179 -13.43 5.49 -1.63
CA VAL A 179 -13.98 4.43 -2.46
C VAL A 179 -15.48 4.66 -2.60
N ALA A 180 -15.93 4.63 -3.84
CA ALA A 180 -17.32 4.87 -4.24
C ALA A 180 -17.82 3.64 -5.02
N PRO A 181 -18.57 2.73 -4.38
CA PRO A 181 -19.19 1.61 -5.09
C PRO A 181 -20.03 2.14 -6.25
N GLY A 182 -19.88 1.53 -7.42
CA GLY A 182 -20.56 1.98 -8.63
C GLY A 182 -19.83 3.07 -9.43
N ASP A 183 -18.78 3.70 -8.91
CA ASP A 183 -17.91 4.59 -9.70
C ASP A 183 -16.88 3.73 -10.44
N PHE A 184 -17.21 3.32 -11.66
CA PHE A 184 -16.42 2.37 -12.45
C PHE A 184 -15.32 3.04 -13.28
N ASN A 185 -15.26 4.37 -13.29
CA ASN A 185 -14.22 5.13 -13.98
C ASN A 185 -13.36 5.98 -13.04
N ASN A 186 -13.55 5.87 -11.72
CA ASN A 186 -12.83 6.63 -10.69
C ASN A 186 -12.95 8.16 -10.88
N SER A 187 -14.12 8.63 -11.32
CA SER A 187 -14.37 10.07 -11.47
C SER A 187 -14.73 10.78 -10.17
N GLY A 188 -14.94 10.03 -9.08
CA GLY A 188 -15.44 10.51 -7.80
C GLY A 188 -16.96 10.68 -7.78
N GLN A 189 -17.68 10.22 -8.81
CA GLN A 189 -19.13 10.33 -8.93
C GLN A 189 -19.71 9.05 -9.51
N VAL A 190 -20.85 8.60 -8.97
CA VAL A 190 -21.62 7.49 -9.54
C VAL A 190 -22.71 8.07 -10.41
N ASN A 191 -22.52 8.10 -11.73
CA ASN A 191 -23.44 8.78 -12.65
C ASN A 191 -23.71 7.98 -13.94
N VAL A 192 -24.28 8.65 -14.94
CA VAL A 192 -24.66 8.03 -16.22
C VAL A 192 -23.47 7.45 -16.99
N SER A 193 -22.25 7.95 -16.74
CA SER A 193 -21.03 7.42 -17.33
C SER A 193 -20.74 6.02 -16.80
N ASP A 194 -20.90 5.82 -15.49
CA ASP A 194 -20.74 4.51 -14.86
C ASP A 194 -21.86 3.55 -15.24
N PHE A 195 -23.09 4.06 -15.40
CA PHE A 195 -24.18 3.28 -15.94
C PHE A 195 -23.86 2.76 -17.35
N GLY A 196 -23.25 3.58 -18.20
CA GLY A 196 -22.77 3.14 -19.51
C GLY A 196 -21.75 2.00 -19.43
N ILE A 197 -20.83 2.05 -18.46
CA ILE A 197 -19.84 0.98 -18.21
C ILE A 197 -20.54 -0.31 -17.77
N LEU A 198 -21.49 -0.22 -16.83
CA LEU A 198 -22.28 -1.36 -16.37
C LEU A 198 -23.03 -2.04 -17.52
N VAL A 199 -23.77 -1.25 -18.32
CA VAL A 199 -24.58 -1.77 -19.42
C VAL A 199 -23.72 -2.44 -20.48
N ASN A 200 -22.54 -1.89 -20.78
CA ASN A 200 -21.60 -2.50 -21.72
C ASN A 200 -21.07 -3.86 -21.25
N ALA A 201 -21.03 -4.10 -19.94
CA ALA A 201 -20.63 -5.39 -19.35
C ALA A 201 -21.82 -6.32 -19.07
N PHE A 202 -23.07 -5.90 -19.29
CA PHE A 202 -24.25 -6.65 -18.88
C PHE A 202 -24.38 -7.98 -19.62
N GLY A 203 -24.66 -9.06 -18.88
CA GLY A 203 -24.73 -10.42 -19.39
C GLY A 203 -23.37 -11.09 -19.60
N THR A 204 -22.26 -10.41 -19.30
CA THR A 204 -20.94 -11.02 -19.37
C THR A 204 -20.64 -11.85 -18.11
N SER A 205 -19.93 -12.96 -18.29
CA SER A 205 -19.28 -13.66 -17.18
C SER A 205 -17.93 -13.03 -16.94
N CYS A 206 -17.68 -12.60 -15.71
CA CYS A 206 -16.50 -11.86 -15.37
C CYS A 206 -16.21 -12.01 -13.88
N SER A 207 -15.16 -12.76 -13.55
CA SER A 207 -14.69 -12.91 -12.19
C SER A 207 -13.76 -11.74 -11.85
N GLY A 208 -14.20 -10.86 -10.95
CA GLY A 208 -13.36 -9.79 -10.41
C GLY A 208 -13.30 -8.49 -11.22
N CYS A 209 -14.16 -8.28 -12.22
CA CYS A 209 -14.37 -6.93 -12.72
C CYS A 209 -15.23 -6.11 -11.78
N VAL A 210 -15.04 -4.81 -11.88
CA VAL A 210 -15.69 -3.82 -11.01
C VAL A 210 -17.21 -3.76 -11.19
N THR A 211 -17.73 -4.17 -12.34
CA THR A 211 -19.17 -4.18 -12.66
C THR A 211 -19.93 -5.39 -12.08
N ASP A 212 -19.22 -6.44 -11.63
CA ASP A 212 -19.78 -7.57 -10.87
C ASP A 212 -19.76 -7.21 -9.37
N MET A 213 -20.68 -6.32 -8.98
CA MET A 213 -20.71 -5.67 -7.67
C MET A 213 -20.97 -6.64 -6.51
N ASN A 214 -21.63 -7.77 -6.77
CA ASN A 214 -21.83 -8.81 -5.77
C ASN A 214 -20.78 -9.93 -5.81
N SER A 215 -19.80 -9.84 -6.72
CA SER A 215 -18.73 -10.83 -6.91
C SER A 215 -19.27 -12.25 -7.19
N SER A 216 -20.37 -12.35 -7.94
CA SER A 216 -20.99 -13.63 -8.32
C SER A 216 -20.33 -14.30 -9.52
N GLY A 217 -19.44 -13.59 -10.22
CA GLY A 217 -18.82 -13.99 -11.47
C GLY A 217 -19.66 -13.64 -12.71
N GLN A 218 -20.78 -12.93 -12.56
CA GLN A 218 -21.66 -12.52 -13.66
C GLN A 218 -22.16 -11.10 -13.44
N VAL A 219 -22.19 -10.29 -14.50
CA VAL A 219 -22.81 -8.96 -14.48
C VAL A 219 -24.26 -9.08 -14.91
N ASN A 220 -25.21 -8.92 -14.00
CA ASN A 220 -26.63 -9.13 -14.26
C ASN A 220 -27.54 -8.15 -13.51
N VAL A 221 -28.85 -8.46 -13.45
CA VAL A 221 -29.86 -7.62 -12.78
C VAL A 221 -29.58 -7.38 -11.29
N THR A 222 -28.83 -8.28 -10.65
CA THR A 222 -28.42 -8.14 -9.25
C THR A 222 -27.42 -7.00 -9.10
N ASP A 223 -26.42 -6.92 -9.98
CA ASP A 223 -25.44 -5.82 -10.00
C ASP A 223 -26.09 -4.50 -10.36
N PHE A 224 -27.04 -4.52 -11.31
CA PHE A 224 -27.84 -3.34 -11.61
C PHE A 224 -28.63 -2.84 -10.39
N GLY A 225 -29.25 -3.75 -9.62
CA GLY A 225 -29.92 -3.40 -8.37
C GLY A 225 -28.97 -2.76 -7.35
N LEU A 226 -27.74 -3.27 -7.22
CA LEU A 226 -26.71 -2.68 -6.36
C LEU A 226 -26.26 -1.31 -6.86
N PHE A 227 -26.05 -1.14 -8.16
CA PHE A 227 -25.68 0.12 -8.78
C PHE A 227 -26.74 1.20 -8.55
N VAL A 228 -28.02 0.88 -8.70
CA VAL A 228 -29.14 1.83 -8.46
C VAL A 228 -29.14 2.35 -7.02
N ASN A 229 -28.76 1.53 -6.04
CA ASN A 229 -28.71 1.95 -4.63
C ASN A 229 -27.62 2.98 -4.34
N VAL A 230 -26.60 3.07 -5.20
CA VAL A 230 -25.45 3.98 -5.03
C VAL A 230 -25.41 5.08 -6.09
N PHE A 231 -26.37 5.10 -7.02
CA PHE A 231 -26.45 6.09 -8.08
C PHE A 231 -26.64 7.50 -7.52
N GLY A 232 -25.87 8.45 -8.05
CA GLY A 232 -25.88 9.84 -7.61
C GLY A 232 -24.95 10.16 -6.44
N ASN A 233 -24.27 9.16 -5.87
CA ASN A 233 -23.24 9.39 -4.85
C ASN A 233 -22.08 10.21 -5.43
N VAL A 234 -21.56 11.14 -4.62
CA VAL A 234 -20.41 11.99 -4.94
C VAL A 234 -19.39 11.87 -3.81
N CYS A 235 -18.20 11.39 -4.13
CA CYS A 235 -17.11 11.14 -3.19
C CYS A 235 -15.89 11.98 -3.58
N LEU A 236 -16.00 13.31 -3.43
CA LEU A 236 -14.93 14.30 -3.63
C LEU A 236 -14.21 14.56 -2.31
#